data_AF-A0A6L3JP13-F1
#
_entry.id   AF-A0A6L3JP13-F1
#
_cell.length_a   1.000
_cell.length_b   1.000
_cell.length_c   1.000
_cell.angle_alpha   90.00
_cell.angle_beta   90.00
_cell.angle_gamma   90.00
#
_symmetry.space_group_name_H-M   'P 1'
#
loop_
_entity.id
_entity.type
_entity.pdbx_description
1 polymer ?
#
loop_
_entity_poly.entity_id
_entity_poly.type
_entity_poly.pdbx_seq_one_letter_code
_entity_poly.pdbx_strand_id
1 'polypeptide(L)' 'MAQYLLDTNVLISMFRNKGKVRKHILEVGFPNCYVSEISIAELFYGAAKG' A
#
# COMPACT_ATOMS: atom_id res chain seq x y z
N MET A 1 2.90 -19.27 -4.05
CA MET A 1 1.94 -18.23 -3.60
C MET A 1 2.06 -17.04 -4.54
N ALA A 2 0.97 -16.31 -4.77
CA ALA A 2 1.00 -15.10 -5.57
C ALA A 2 1.74 -13.98 -4.82
N GLN A 3 2.54 -13.20 -5.55
CA GLN A 3 3.24 -12.02 -5.06
C GLN A 3 2.57 -10.79 -5.64
N TYR A 4 2.46 -9.72 -4.85
CA TYR A 4 1.68 -8.53 -5.19
C TYR A 4 2.57 -7.30 -5.12
N LEU A 5 2.70 -6.58 -6.23
CA LEU A 5 3.22 -5.22 -6.23
C LEU A 5 2.06 -4.26 -5.95
N LEU A 6 2.12 -3.56 -4.83
CA LEU A 6 1.07 -2.64 -4.41
C LEU A 6 1.26 -1.29 -5.11
N ASP A 7 0.17 -0.80 -5.72
CA ASP A 7 0.12 0.55 -6.26
C ASP A 7 -0.03 1.59 -5.14
N THR A 8 0.36 2.82 -5.43
CA THR A 8 0.30 3.95 -4.49
C THR A 8 -1.13 4.19 -3.98
N ASN A 9 -2.15 4.02 -4.83
CA ASN A 9 -3.54 4.19 -4.41
C ASN A 9 -3.99 3.14 -3.36
N VAL A 10 -3.48 1.91 -3.44
CA VAL A 10 -3.74 0.81 -2.52
C VAL A 10 -3.11 1.14 -1.16
N LEU A 11 -1.88 1.62 -1.16
CA LEU A 11 -1.18 2.06 0.04
C LEU A 11 -1.89 3.24 0.70
N ILE A 12 -2.31 4.26 -0.07
CA ILE A 12 -3.10 5.37 0.44
C ILE A 12 -4.42 4.89 1.06
N SER A 13 -5.12 3.98 0.38
CA SER A 13 -6.37 3.38 0.87
C SER A 13 -6.16 2.61 2.18
N MET A 14 -5.07 1.85 2.28
CA MET A 14 -4.65 1.16 3.51
C MET A 14 -4.37 2.14 4.65
N PHE A 15 -3.55 3.18 4.42
CA PHE A 15 -3.21 4.17 5.44
C PHE A 15 -4.41 4.98 5.93
N ARG A 16 -5.37 5.29 5.04
CA ARG A 16 -6.63 5.97 5.39
C ARG A 16 -7.69 5.04 6.00
N ASN A 17 -7.31 3.81 6.34
CA ASN A 17 -8.15 2.78 6.95
C ASN A 17 -9.46 2.49 6.19
N LYS A 18 -9.43 2.49 4.85
CA LYS A 18 -10.54 2.00 4.05
C LYS A 18 -10.57 0.47 4.15
N GLY A 19 -11.49 -0.03 4.99
CA GLY A 19 -11.45 -1.39 5.55
C GLY A 19 -11.30 -2.56 4.55
N LYS A 20 -11.81 -2.44 3.32
CA LYS A 20 -11.71 -3.52 2.31
C LYS A 20 -10.27 -3.83 1.90
N VAL A 21 -9.47 -2.79 1.64
CA VAL A 21 -8.08 -2.95 1.19
C VAL A 21 -7.20 -3.47 2.31
N ARG A 22 -7.32 -2.88 3.50
CA ARG A 22 -6.55 -3.31 4.68
C ARG A 22 -6.83 -4.77 5.04
N LYS A 23 -8.10 -5.19 5.00
CA LYS A 23 -8.48 -6.59 5.26
C LYS A 23 -7.81 -7.54 4.27
N HIS A 24 -7.86 -7.22 2.98
CA HIS A 24 -7.25 -8.07 1.95
C HIS A 24 -5.73 -8.18 2.08
N ILE A 25 -5.03 -7.07 2.38
CA ILE A 25 -3.58 -7.08 2.62
C ILE A 25 -3.21 -7.98 3.81
N LEU A 26 -4.01 -7.96 4.88
CA LEU A 26 -3.80 -8.82 6.05
C LEU A 26 -4.06 -10.30 5.74
N GLU A 27 -5.05 -10.61 4.90
CA GLU A 27 -5.33 -11.99 4.45
C GLU A 27 -4.23 -12.55 3.55
N VAL A 28 -3.69 -11.74 2.64
CA VAL A 28 -2.57 -12.11 1.76
C VAL A 28 -1.24 -12.18 2.51
N GLY A 29 -1.06 -11.34 3.54
CA GLY A 29 0.13 -11.26 4.37
C GLY A 29 1.22 -10.35 3.79
N PHE A 30 1.83 -9.53 4.65
CA PHE A 30 2.90 -8.59 4.27
C PHE A 30 4.10 -9.22 3.52
N PRO A 31 4.56 -10.45 3.82
CA PRO A 31 5.66 -11.07 3.07
C PRO A 31 5.36 -11.31 1.58
N ASN A 32 4.09 -11.29 1.17
CA ASN A 32 3.67 -11.44 -0.21
C ASN A 32 3.44 -10.09 -0.92
N CYS A 33 3.62 -8.97 -0.20
CA CYS A 33 3.39 -7.62 -0.71
C CYS A 33 4.71 -6.87 -0.89
N TYR A 34 4.86 -6.23 -2.04
CA TYR A 34 6.02 -5.44 -2.43
C TYR A 34 5.57 -4.04 -2.78
N VAL A 35 6.48 -3.07 -2.64
CA VAL A 35 6.23 -1.66 -2.95
C VAL A 35 7.40 -1.16 -3.78
N SER A 36 7.11 -0.40 -4.84
CA SER A 36 8.16 0.23 -5.65
C SER A 36 8.73 1.47 -4.98
N GLU A 37 9.99 1.81 -5.27
CA GLU A 37 10.61 3.05 -4.80
C GLU A 37 9.84 4.31 -5.27
N ILE A 38 9.21 4.23 -6.44
CA ILE A 38 8.36 5.30 -6.98
C ILE A 38 7.16 5.54 -6.06
N SER A 39 6.47 4.46 -5.66
CA SER A 39 5.33 4.55 -4.75
C SER A 39 5.73 5.09 -3.38
N ILE A 40 6.94 4.77 -2.91
CA ILE A 40 7.50 5.35 -1.68
C ILE A 40 7.66 6.87 -1.85
N ALA A 41 8.24 7.34 -2.96
CA ALA A 41 8.41 8.77 -3.23
C ALA A 41 7.08 9.53 -3.29
N GLU A 42 6.06 8.97 -3.93
CA GLU A 42 4.71 9.56 -3.99
C GLU A 42 4.06 9.65 -2.61
N LEU A 43 4.19 8.61 -1.78
CA LEU A 43 3.69 8.61 -0.41
C LEU A 43 4.40 9.66 0.45
N PHE A 44 5.73 9.75 0.36
CA PHE A 44 6.50 10.78 1.07
C PHE A 44 6.09 12.18 0.66
N TYR A 45 5.97 12.43 -0.65
CA TYR A 45 5.52 13.73 -1.16
C TYR A 45 4.11 14.07 -0.67
N GLY A 46 3.18 13.12 -0.75
CA GLY A 46 1.81 13.28 -0.26
C GLY A 46 1.74 13.58 1.25
N ALA A 47 2.55 12.91 2.07
CA ALA A 47 2.61 13.13 3.51
C ALA A 47 3.25 14.47 3.90
N ALA A 48 4.22 14.97 3.11
CA ALA A 48 4.87 16.26 3.35
C ALA A 48 4.04 17.48 2.92
N LYS A 49 3.07 17.29 2.02
CA LYS A 49 2.22 18.36 1.45
C LYS A 49 0.81 18.41 2.02
N GLY A 50 0.33 17.35 2.67
CA GLY A 50 -0.97 17.28 3.34
C GLY A 50 -0.92 17.78 4.77
#